data_AF-A0A2V7XVC1-F1
#
_entry.id   AF-A0A2V7XVC1-F1
#
_cell.length_a   1.000
_cell.length_b   1.000
_cell.length_c   1.000
_cell.angle_alpha   90.00
_cell.angle_beta   90.00
_cell.angle_gamma   90.00
#
_symmetry.space_group_name_H-M   'P 1'
#
loop_
_entity.id
_entity.type
_entity.pdbx_description
1 polymer ?
#
loop_
_entity_poly.entity_id
_entity_poly.type
_entity_poly.pdbx_seq_one_letter_code
_entity_poly.pdbx_strand_id
1 'polypeptide(L)'
;MDVLALLLLLQMDARIRGIHHPPPERILWIGAHPDDEALVAPLLGRACIENGADCSLLVMTRGERGDCFLPGGCGGDLGAVRSAEMSRAALLFRARLTLWSFSDVLTDVDSVWSSEAG
;
A
#
# COMPACT_ATOMS: atom_id res chain seq x y z
N MET A 1 18.16 58.19 -6.01
CA MET A 1 17.66 56.81 -6.17
C MET A 1 18.85 55.98 -6.62
N ASP A 2 19.31 55.11 -5.73
CA ASP A 2 20.68 54.61 -5.67
C ASP A 2 20.89 53.42 -6.63
N VAL A 3 21.83 53.53 -7.57
CA VAL A 3 22.16 52.48 -8.55
C VAL A 3 22.68 51.22 -7.85
N LEU A 4 23.14 51.35 -6.60
CA LEU A 4 23.62 50.26 -5.75
C LEU A 4 22.54 49.22 -5.42
N ALA A 5 21.26 49.60 -5.42
CA ALA A 5 20.15 48.68 -5.13
C ALA A 5 19.85 47.70 -6.27
N LEU A 6 20.23 48.03 -7.52
CA LEU A 6 19.95 47.21 -8.69
C LEU A 6 20.95 46.06 -8.88
N LEU A 7 22.17 46.20 -8.34
CA LEU A 7 23.23 45.18 -8.40
C LEU A 7 23.03 44.01 -7.42
N LEU A 8 22.26 44.21 -6.35
CA LEU A 8 21.95 43.16 -5.36
C LEU A 8 20.91 42.14 -5.85
N LEU A 9 20.11 42.48 -6.87
CA LEU A 9 19.10 41.58 -7.45
C LEU A 9 19.68 40.57 -8.45
N LEU A 10 20.95 40.71 -8.84
CA LEU A 10 21.63 39.86 -9.84
C LEU A 10 22.44 38.70 -9.23
N GLN A 11 22.43 38.51 -7.90
CA GLN A 11 23.23 37.47 -7.22
C GLN A 11 22.40 36.28 -6.68
N MET A 12 21.09 36.24 -6.93
CA MET A 12 20.31 35.03 -6.70
C MET A 12 20.34 34.13 -7.93
N ASP A 13 21.55 33.74 -8.35
CA ASP A 13 21.73 32.42 -8.94
C ASP A 13 21.41 31.43 -7.81
N ALA A 14 20.12 31.18 -7.60
CA ALA A 14 19.68 29.99 -6.92
C ALA A 14 20.33 28.84 -7.69
N ARG A 15 21.45 28.34 -7.19
CA ARG A 15 21.94 27.03 -7.61
C ARG A 15 20.78 26.10 -7.32
N ILE A 16 20.05 25.74 -8.37
CA ILE A 16 19.15 24.60 -8.36
C ILE A 16 20.10 23.43 -8.12
N ARG A 17 20.36 23.15 -6.84
CA ARG A 17 20.85 21.83 -6.45
C ARG A 17 19.68 20.95 -6.78
N GLY A 18 19.75 20.28 -7.93
CA GLY A 18 18.91 19.12 -8.16
C GLY A 18 19.09 18.25 -6.92
N ILE A 19 18.05 18.16 -6.10
CA ILE A 19 18.04 17.19 -5.01
C ILE A 19 18.07 15.87 -5.76
N HIS A 20 19.21 15.19 -5.72
CA HIS A 20 19.26 13.79 -6.08
C HIS A 20 18.46 13.10 -4.97
N HIS A 21 17.14 13.03 -5.14
CA HIS A 21 16.36 12.12 -4.35
C HIS A 21 16.92 10.74 -4.67
N PRO A 22 17.31 9.93 -3.67
CA PRO A 22 17.47 8.52 -3.92
C PRO A 22 16.20 8.04 -4.65
N PRO A 23 16.33 7.11 -5.62
CA PRO A 23 15.14 6.58 -6.29
C PRO A 23 14.11 6.18 -5.24
N PRO A 24 12.81 6.43 -5.47
CA PRO A 24 11.78 6.11 -4.49
C PRO A 24 11.96 4.66 -4.05
N GLU A 25 11.98 4.45 -2.73
CA GLU A 25 12.11 3.11 -2.18
C GLU A 25 10.98 2.24 -2.73
N ARG A 26 11.30 0.99 -3.07
CA ARG A 26 10.29 0.03 -3.51
C ARG A 26 9.93 -0.84 -2.33
N ILE A 27 8.66 -0.82 -1.96
CA ILE A 27 8.14 -1.57 -0.81
C ILE A 27 7.14 -2.60 -1.32
N LEU A 28 7.40 -3.86 -1.00
CA LEU A 28 6.41 -4.92 -1.09
C LEU A 28 6.00 -5.28 0.33
N TRP A 29 4.72 -5.07 0.63
CA TRP A 29 4.10 -5.64 1.82
C TRP A 29 3.33 -6.90 1.42
N ILE A 30 3.45 -7.93 2.25
CA ILE A 30 2.85 -9.25 2.02
C ILE A 30 1.97 -9.59 3.23
N GLY A 31 0.69 -9.83 2.99
CA GLY A 31 -0.29 -10.21 4.01
C GLY A 31 -1.05 -11.47 3.62
N ALA A 32 -1.64 -12.14 4.60
CA ALA A 32 -2.45 -13.33 4.35
C ALA A 32 -3.86 -12.95 3.91
N HIS A 33 -4.47 -11.97 4.57
CA HIS A 33 -5.87 -11.59 4.39
C HIS A 33 -6.06 -10.07 4.17
N PRO A 34 -7.18 -9.67 3.54
CA PRO A 34 -7.64 -8.28 3.52
C PRO A 34 -7.99 -7.72 4.90
N ASP A 35 -7.11 -6.92 5.51
CA ASP A 35 -7.19 -6.26 6.85
C ASP A 35 -5.85 -6.33 7.58
N ASP A 36 -4.99 -7.31 7.26
CA ASP A 36 -3.66 -7.44 7.84
C ASP A 36 -2.84 -6.15 7.65
N GLU A 37 -3.08 -5.39 6.57
CA GLU A 37 -2.38 -4.13 6.29
C GLU A 37 -2.72 -3.04 7.32
N ALA A 38 -3.90 -3.13 7.94
CA ALA A 38 -4.33 -2.18 8.97
C ALA A 38 -3.42 -2.23 10.20
N LEU A 39 -2.82 -3.40 10.51
CA LEU A 39 -1.88 -3.57 11.62
C LEU A 39 -0.59 -2.75 11.42
N VAL A 40 -0.23 -2.43 10.17
CA VAL A 40 0.98 -1.67 9.82
C VAL A 40 0.65 -0.35 9.10
N ALA A 41 -0.61 0.08 9.11
CA ALA A 41 -1.08 1.25 8.38
C ALA A 41 -0.26 2.54 8.65
N PRO A 42 0.20 2.85 9.88
CA PRO A 42 1.05 4.03 10.10
C PRO A 42 2.40 3.97 9.36
N LEU A 43 2.97 2.78 9.21
CA LEU A 43 4.23 2.58 8.47
C LEU A 43 3.99 2.74 6.97
N LEU A 44 2.93 2.14 6.44
CA LEU A 44 2.54 2.26 5.03
C LEU A 44 2.15 3.70 4.67
N GLY A 45 1.43 4.42 5.54
CA GLY A 45 1.10 5.82 5.36
C GLY A 45 2.36 6.69 5.24
N ARG A 46 3.30 6.56 6.18
CA ARG A 46 4.57 7.29 6.11
C ARG A 46 5.36 6.95 4.85
N ALA A 47 5.53 5.67 4.55
CA ALA A 47 6.39 5.25 3.46
C ALA A 47 5.78 5.53 2.07
N CYS A 48 4.54 5.11 1.85
CA CYS A 48 3.90 5.17 0.54
C CYS A 48 3.28 6.54 0.24
N ILE A 49 2.74 7.24 1.25
CA ILE A 49 2.06 8.53 1.06
C ILE A 49 2.97 9.70 1.33
N GLU A 50 3.58 9.78 2.52
CA GLU A 50 4.40 10.94 2.92
C GLU A 50 5.74 10.97 2.18
N ASN A 51 6.42 9.81 2.08
CA ASN A 51 7.74 9.70 1.46
C ASN A 51 7.69 9.33 -0.03
N GLY A 52 6.52 8.96 -0.56
CA GLY A 52 6.34 8.68 -1.99
C GLY A 52 7.05 7.42 -2.50
N ALA A 53 7.23 6.40 -1.65
CA ALA A 53 7.72 5.08 -2.07
C ALA A 53 6.81 4.44 -3.14
N ASP A 54 7.39 3.64 -4.05
CA ASP A 54 6.61 2.81 -4.97
C ASP A 54 6.18 1.53 -4.22
N CYS A 55 4.93 1.54 -3.75
CA CYS A 55 4.39 0.49 -2.91
C CYS A 55 3.55 -0.53 -3.69
N SER A 56 3.69 -1.78 -3.32
CA SER A 56 2.83 -2.88 -3.77
C SER A 56 2.39 -3.72 -2.57
N LEU A 57 1.15 -4.18 -2.61
CA LEU A 57 0.56 -5.09 -1.64
C LEU A 57 0.30 -6.43 -2.33
N LEU A 58 0.80 -7.51 -1.74
CA LEU A 58 0.50 -8.87 -2.13
C LEU A 58 -0.30 -9.54 -1.02
N VAL A 59 -1.53 -9.93 -1.33
CA VAL A 59 -2.46 -10.55 -0.37
C VAL A 59 -2.86 -11.93 -0.88
N MET A 60 -2.68 -12.94 -0.05
CA MET A 60 -2.73 -14.36 -0.48
C MET A 60 -4.15 -14.86 -0.70
N THR A 61 -5.06 -14.50 0.19
CA THR A 61 -6.44 -14.99 0.22
C THR A 61 -7.41 -13.85 0.03
N ARG A 62 -8.69 -14.16 -0.16
CA ARG A 62 -9.76 -13.14 -0.09
C ARG A 62 -10.32 -13.00 1.33
N GLY A 63 -9.72 -13.70 2.31
CA GLY A 63 -10.21 -13.75 3.68
C GLY A 63 -11.64 -14.28 3.78
N GLU A 64 -12.05 -15.15 2.84
CA GLU A 64 -13.44 -15.55 2.65
C GLU A 64 -14.01 -16.42 3.78
N ARG A 65 -13.17 -16.91 4.70
CA ARG A 65 -13.59 -17.68 5.87
C ARG A 65 -13.53 -16.89 7.18
N GLY A 66 -13.22 -15.59 7.10
CA GLY A 66 -13.31 -14.69 8.23
C GLY A 66 -14.75 -14.52 8.74
N ASP A 67 -14.86 -13.94 9.93
CA ASP A 67 -16.16 -13.62 10.50
C ASP A 67 -16.72 -12.32 9.91
N CYS A 68 -18.02 -12.32 9.59
CA CYS A 68 -18.74 -11.09 9.28
C CYS A 68 -19.43 -10.53 10.52
N PHE A 69 -18.92 -9.42 11.05
CA PHE A 69 -19.44 -8.78 12.27
C PHE A 69 -20.56 -7.76 12.03
N LEU A 70 -21.19 -7.76 10.86
CA LEU A 70 -22.32 -6.87 10.56
C LEU A 70 -23.65 -7.50 10.96
N PRO A 71 -24.57 -6.76 11.62
CA PRO A 71 -25.88 -7.29 12.04
C PRO A 71 -26.74 -7.86 10.90
N GLY A 72 -26.54 -7.39 9.66
CA GLY A 72 -27.23 -7.88 8.46
C GLY A 72 -26.44 -8.91 7.64
N GLY A 73 -25.28 -9.36 8.14
CA GLY A 73 -24.30 -10.14 7.38
C GLY A 73 -23.58 -9.33 6.30
N CYS A 74 -22.65 -9.98 5.60
CA CYS A 74 -21.80 -9.38 4.56
C CYS A 74 -22.30 -9.76 3.16
N GLY A 75 -23.59 -10.06 3.04
CA GLY A 75 -24.14 -10.71 1.84
C GLY A 75 -23.72 -12.18 1.72
N GLY A 76 -23.89 -12.74 0.52
CA GLY A 76 -23.64 -14.16 0.23
C GLY A 76 -22.19 -14.52 -0.14
N ASP A 77 -21.32 -13.55 -0.36
CA ASP A 77 -19.90 -13.76 -0.72
C ASP A 77 -19.01 -12.78 0.05
N LEU A 78 -18.54 -13.22 1.22
CA LEU A 78 -17.63 -12.43 2.05
C LEU A 78 -16.30 -12.15 1.34
N GLY A 79 -15.78 -13.12 0.57
CA GLY A 79 -14.54 -12.96 -0.18
C GLY A 79 -14.64 -11.82 -1.20
N ALA A 80 -15.78 -11.69 -1.90
CA ALA A 80 -16.02 -10.57 -2.82
C ALA A 80 -16.06 -9.22 -2.10
N VAL A 81 -16.71 -9.15 -0.92
CA VAL A 81 -16.74 -7.93 -0.11
C VAL A 81 -15.33 -7.53 0.33
N ARG A 82 -14.59 -8.45 0.94
CA ARG A 82 -13.22 -8.20 1.44
C ARG A 82 -12.22 -7.90 0.31
N SER A 83 -12.40 -8.49 -0.86
CA SER A 83 -11.61 -8.14 -2.06
C SER A 83 -11.83 -6.69 -2.49
N ALA A 84 -13.08 -6.21 -2.44
CA ALA A 84 -13.42 -4.82 -2.75
C ALA A 84 -12.90 -3.85 -1.67
N GLU A 85 -12.94 -4.26 -0.40
CA GLU A 85 -12.34 -3.51 0.71
C GLU A 85 -10.82 -3.41 0.56
N MET A 86 -10.13 -4.51 0.26
CA MET A 86 -8.67 -4.52 -0.01
C MET A 86 -8.30 -3.61 -1.17
N SER A 87 -9.10 -3.63 -2.24
CA SER A 87 -8.89 -2.75 -3.40
C SER A 87 -8.97 -1.27 -3.00
N ARG A 88 -9.88 -0.91 -2.09
CA ARG A 88 -9.98 0.45 -1.54
C ARG A 88 -8.83 0.77 -0.59
N ALA A 89 -8.41 -0.17 0.26
CA ALA A 89 -7.26 0.00 1.14
C ALA A 89 -5.97 0.24 0.35
N ALA A 90 -5.72 -0.50 -0.73
CA ALA A 90 -4.59 -0.29 -1.62
C ALA A 90 -4.58 1.12 -2.24
N LEU A 91 -5.76 1.63 -2.64
CA LEU A 91 -5.91 3.00 -3.13
C LEU A 91 -5.57 4.05 -2.07
N LEU A 92 -5.94 3.83 -0.80
CA LEU A 92 -5.58 4.72 0.31
C LEU A 92 -4.06 4.86 0.47
N PHE A 93 -3.31 3.78 0.22
CA PHE A 93 -1.84 3.78 0.27
C PHE A 93 -1.17 4.10 -1.06
N ARG A 94 -1.92 4.43 -2.12
CA ARG A 94 -1.40 4.57 -3.50
C ARG A 94 -0.56 3.37 -3.96
N ALA A 95 -0.88 2.18 -3.46
CA ALA A 95 -0.15 0.96 -3.73
C ALA A 95 -0.81 0.16 -4.86
N ARG A 96 -0.01 -0.60 -5.60
CA ARG A 96 -0.52 -1.63 -6.53
C ARG A 96 -0.98 -2.84 -5.72
N LEU A 97 -2.12 -3.43 -6.07
CA LEU A 97 -2.62 -4.65 -5.41
C LEU A 97 -2.44 -5.87 -6.32
N THR A 98 -1.82 -6.91 -5.78
CA THR A 98 -1.95 -8.28 -6.28
C THR A 98 -2.73 -9.07 -5.23
N LEU A 99 -3.95 -9.45 -5.57
CA LEU A 99 -4.80 -10.26 -4.72
C LEU A 99 -4.90 -11.66 -5.32
N TRP A 100 -4.44 -12.65 -4.58
CA TRP A 100 -4.53 -14.06 -4.95
C TRP A 100 -5.80 -14.69 -4.39
N SER A 101 -6.01 -15.94 -4.78
CA SER A 101 -7.19 -16.73 -4.43
C SER A 101 -6.80 -18.04 -3.77
N PHE A 102 -5.70 -18.04 -3.01
CA PHE A 102 -5.40 -19.18 -2.15
C PHE A 102 -6.50 -19.39 -1.13
N SER A 103 -6.70 -20.64 -0.73
CA SER A 103 -7.71 -20.97 0.27
C SER A 103 -7.37 -20.31 1.61
N ASP A 104 -8.33 -19.58 2.18
CA ASP A 104 -8.26 -19.12 3.56
C ASP A 104 -8.33 -20.35 4.48
N VAL A 105 -7.24 -20.70 5.15
CA VAL A 105 -7.14 -21.87 6.03
C VAL A 105 -6.35 -21.54 7.28
N LEU A 106 -6.84 -22.01 8.42
CA LEU A 106 -6.18 -21.79 9.71
C LEU A 106 -5.03 -22.78 9.97
N THR A 107 -5.12 -23.99 9.40
CA THR A 107 -4.16 -25.09 9.59
C THR A 107 -3.68 -25.60 8.25
N ASP A 108 -2.52 -26.26 8.25
CA ASP A 108 -1.92 -26.88 7.06
C ASP A 108 -1.66 -25.90 5.90
N VAL A 109 -1.47 -24.60 6.22
CA VAL A 109 -1.26 -23.51 5.26
C VAL A 109 -0.19 -23.86 4.23
N ASP A 110 0.97 -24.33 4.69
CA ASP A 110 2.08 -24.69 3.81
C ASP A 110 1.69 -25.78 2.81
N SER A 111 1.00 -26.83 3.27
CA SER A 111 0.57 -27.93 2.41
C SER A 111 -0.50 -27.50 1.42
N VAL A 112 -1.51 -26.74 1.88
CA VAL A 112 -2.63 -26.28 1.05
C VAL A 112 -2.10 -25.32 -0.01
N TRP A 113 -1.39 -24.26 0.39
CA TRP A 113 -0.91 -23.25 -0.55
C TRP A 113 0.15 -23.80 -1.49
N SER A 114 1.02 -24.72 -1.05
CA SER A 114 1.96 -25.38 -1.96
C SER A 114 1.27 -26.22 -3.02
N SER A 115 0.09 -26.80 -2.72
CA SER A 115 -0.70 -27.54 -3.70
C SER A 115 -1.45 -26.64 -4.69
N GLU A 116 -1.71 -25.39 -4.30
CA GLU A 116 -2.42 -24.40 -5.10
C GLU A 116 -1.44 -23.53 -5.92
N ALA A 117 -0.18 -23.45 -5.51
CA ALA A 117 0.91 -22.82 -6.22
C ALA A 117 1.37 -23.76 -7.34
N GLY A 118 0.82 -23.56 -8.55
CA GLY A 118 1.01 -24.43 -9.71
C GLY A 118 2.46 -24.80 -10.07
#